data_AF-A0A6V8P700-F1
#
_entry.id   AF-A0A6V8P700-F1
#
_cell.length_a   1.000
_cell.length_b   1.000
_cell.length_c   1.000
_cell.angle_alpha   90.00
_cell.angle_beta   90.00
_cell.angle_gamma   90.00
#
_symmetry.space_group_name_H-M   'P 1'
#
loop_
_entity.id
_entity.type
_entity.pdbx_description
1 polymer ?
#
loop_
_entity_poly.entity_id
_entity_poly.type
_entity_poly.pdbx_seq_one_letter_code
_entity_poly.pdbx_strand_id
1 'polypeptide(L)'
;LKGSWWKLREKVEPEIRPLCKTRCHNGGNTDAEIANIILSYVLRCPRCNAEVLYAGDGSWDQMKRGEKFKKIRCPNGKGEFTKAQADFVRVEPIEIRVDCKACKVKGEAKAKSLDEEDWELYISIEGGPTKVIHEGEDEWSEYKFEPVERFLDDLGTKVYQKMLQHWSVDYIPPKEVPYWYPKDVKFPKGYNTRQPLKRGITYSYQMFSHRNLIALSILWHYIKGIEDEKLRDKMRFAFTGMLFYVSLMRRWVYSNVAGVPLKGTLFIASVIQDVNTLEIFDFKINQVLRGLRELLTFKGNGSVFFAKVISNKP
;
A
#
# COMPACT_ATOMS: atom_id res chain seq x y z
N LEU A 1 -2.82 26.88 -4.67
CA LEU A 1 -2.82 25.42 -4.42
C LEU A 1 -1.93 24.68 -5.41
N LYS A 2 -2.21 24.60 -6.72
CA LYS A 2 -1.33 23.88 -7.69
C LYS A 2 0.13 24.35 -7.66
N GLY A 3 0.37 25.65 -7.87
CA GLY A 3 1.73 26.21 -7.84
C GLY A 3 2.41 26.05 -6.47
N SER A 4 1.65 26.21 -5.39
CA SER A 4 2.14 25.99 -4.02
C SER A 4 2.54 24.54 -3.76
N TRP A 5 1.81 23.58 -4.33
CA TRP A 5 2.15 22.16 -4.24
C TRP A 5 3.44 21.87 -5.00
N TRP A 6 3.64 22.38 -6.21
CA TRP A 6 4.90 22.20 -6.95
C TRP A 6 6.13 22.68 -6.16
N LYS A 7 6.05 23.87 -5.56
CA LYS A 7 7.12 24.41 -4.70
C LYS A 7 7.40 23.53 -3.48
N LEU A 8 6.37 22.89 -2.92
CA LEU A 8 6.54 21.96 -1.80
C LEU A 8 7.11 20.62 -2.28
N ARG A 9 6.66 20.13 -3.43
CA ARG A 9 7.08 18.88 -4.06
C ARG A 9 8.57 18.88 -4.37
N GLU A 10 9.14 20.02 -4.78
CA GLU A 10 10.59 20.18 -4.97
C GLU A 10 11.40 19.88 -3.70
N LYS A 11 10.84 20.10 -2.51
CA LYS A 11 11.48 19.78 -1.22
C LYS A 11 11.22 18.34 -0.78
N VAL A 12 10.03 17.82 -1.08
CA VAL A 12 9.58 16.48 -0.65
C VAL A 12 10.13 15.36 -1.53
N GLU A 13 10.15 15.56 -2.86
CA GLU A 13 10.52 14.54 -3.83
C GLU A 13 11.92 13.95 -3.60
N PRO A 14 12.97 14.73 -3.26
CA PRO A 14 14.29 14.17 -2.97
C PRO A 14 14.33 13.16 -1.82
N GLU A 15 13.42 13.26 -0.85
CA GLU A 15 13.35 12.33 0.29
C GLU A 15 12.45 11.11 0.00
N ILE A 16 11.39 11.27 -0.80
CA ILE A 16 10.44 10.18 -1.09
C ILE A 16 10.86 9.36 -2.30
N ARG A 17 11.37 9.98 -3.36
CA ARG A 17 11.71 9.30 -4.62
C ARG A 17 12.70 8.14 -4.45
N PRO A 18 13.74 8.22 -3.57
CA PRO A 18 14.62 7.08 -3.31
C PRO A 18 13.90 5.81 -2.86
N LEU A 19 12.74 5.94 -2.18
CA LEU A 19 11.94 4.81 -1.70
C LEU A 19 11.20 4.08 -2.84
N CYS A 20 11.16 4.67 -4.03
CA CYS A 20 10.41 4.17 -5.17
C CYS A 20 11.31 3.94 -6.39
N LYS A 21 12.64 3.87 -6.26
CA LYS A 21 13.51 3.63 -7.41
C LYS A 21 13.38 2.20 -7.92
N THR A 22 13.42 2.02 -9.24
CA THR A 22 13.43 0.72 -9.93
C THR A 22 14.07 0.89 -11.30
N ARG A 23 14.41 -0.22 -11.96
CA ARG A 23 14.77 -0.24 -13.39
C ARG A 23 13.60 -0.56 -14.29
N CYS A 24 13.63 0.00 -15.50
CA CYS A 24 12.68 -0.34 -16.56
C CYS A 24 13.16 -1.57 -17.36
N HIS A 25 12.38 -2.65 -17.35
CA HIS A 25 12.69 -3.87 -18.11
C HIS A 25 12.44 -3.75 -19.63
N ASN A 26 11.64 -2.78 -20.07
CA ASN A 26 11.28 -2.61 -21.50
C ASN A 26 12.22 -1.66 -22.27
N GLY A 27 13.16 -0.98 -21.61
CA GLY A 27 14.02 -0.01 -22.28
C GLY A 27 15.36 0.28 -21.61
N GLY A 28 15.76 -0.52 -20.60
CA GLY A 28 17.05 -0.40 -19.92
C GLY A 28 17.27 0.89 -19.11
N ASN A 29 16.29 1.81 -19.09
CA ASN A 29 16.40 3.06 -18.35
C ASN A 29 16.44 2.80 -16.83
N THR A 30 17.44 3.40 -16.17
CA THR A 30 17.71 3.32 -14.74
C THR A 30 16.95 4.34 -13.90
N ASP A 31 16.32 5.34 -14.53
CA ASP A 31 15.52 6.38 -13.87
C ASP A 31 14.01 6.07 -13.95
N ALA A 32 13.62 4.86 -13.54
CA ALA A 32 12.22 4.47 -13.43
C ALA A 32 11.77 4.46 -11.96
N GLU A 33 10.46 4.60 -11.76
CA GLU A 33 9.85 4.65 -10.44
C GLU A 33 8.80 3.55 -10.27
N ILE A 34 8.73 2.99 -9.06
CA ILE A 34 7.69 2.08 -8.65
C ILE A 34 6.38 2.87 -8.60
N ALA A 35 5.45 2.54 -9.50
CA ALA A 35 4.10 3.08 -9.46
C ALA A 35 3.29 2.41 -8.35
N ASN A 36 3.42 1.09 -8.23
CA ASN A 36 2.89 0.29 -7.13
C ASN A 36 3.56 -1.08 -7.04
N ILE A 37 3.56 -1.65 -5.84
CA ILE A 37 3.95 -3.02 -5.55
C ILE A 37 2.67 -3.82 -5.30
N ILE A 38 2.53 -4.96 -5.96
CA ILE A 38 1.48 -5.92 -5.64
C ILE A 38 1.99 -6.81 -4.52
N LEU A 39 1.28 -6.81 -3.40
CA LEU A 39 1.57 -7.66 -2.27
C LEU A 39 0.53 -8.76 -2.15
N SER A 40 0.96 -9.94 -1.73
CA SER A 40 0.10 -11.11 -1.54
C SER A 40 0.18 -11.63 -0.12
N TYR A 41 -0.91 -12.21 0.36
CA TYR A 41 -0.88 -12.96 1.62
C TYR A 41 -0.03 -14.20 1.49
N VAL A 42 0.79 -14.44 2.50
CA VAL A 42 1.31 -15.76 2.82
C VAL A 42 0.31 -16.43 3.75
N LEU A 43 -0.16 -17.60 3.34
CA LEU A 43 -1.14 -18.40 4.06
C LEU A 43 -0.53 -19.72 4.49
N ARG A 44 -0.94 -20.20 5.65
CA ARG A 44 -0.56 -21.53 6.15
C ARG A 44 -1.61 -22.56 5.72
N CYS A 45 -1.16 -23.63 5.05
CA CYS A 45 -2.03 -24.73 4.67
C CYS A 45 -2.59 -25.43 5.92
N PRO A 46 -3.92 -25.62 6.06
CA PRO A 46 -4.52 -26.22 7.27
C PRO A 46 -4.19 -27.70 7.49
N ARG A 47 -3.57 -28.36 6.52
CA ARG A 47 -3.30 -29.81 6.57
C ARG A 47 -1.84 -30.17 6.84
N CYS A 48 -0.91 -29.32 6.43
CA CYS A 48 0.52 -29.61 6.55
C CYS A 48 1.35 -28.42 7.03
N ASN A 49 0.71 -27.29 7.35
CA ASN A 49 1.36 -26.06 7.78
C ASN A 49 2.37 -25.44 6.80
N ALA A 50 2.47 -25.97 5.58
CA ALA A 50 3.27 -25.35 4.53
C ALA A 50 2.72 -23.96 4.18
N GLU A 51 3.63 -23.01 4.02
CA GLU A 51 3.31 -21.65 3.62
C GLU A 51 3.13 -21.57 2.09
N VAL A 52 2.18 -20.77 1.64
CA VAL A 52 1.90 -20.56 0.22
C VAL A 52 1.40 -19.14 -0.03
N LEU A 53 1.78 -18.55 -1.16
CA LEU A 53 1.27 -17.25 -1.61
C LEU A 53 -0.18 -17.41 -2.10
N TYR A 54 -1.07 -16.55 -1.61
CA TYR A 54 -2.47 -16.52 -2.06
C TYR A 54 -2.59 -16.20 -3.56
N ALA A 55 -1.71 -15.34 -4.05
CA ALA A 55 -1.53 -15.02 -5.47
C ALA A 55 -0.14 -15.48 -5.93
N GLY A 56 0.20 -16.75 -5.67
CA GLY A 56 1.38 -17.42 -6.23
C GLY A 56 1.01 -18.52 -7.24
N ASP A 57 2.02 -19.19 -7.79
CA ASP A 57 1.91 -20.42 -8.59
C ASP A 57 0.81 -20.39 -9.67
N GLY A 58 0.92 -19.44 -10.61
CA GLY A 58 -0.03 -19.27 -11.72
C GLY A 58 -1.41 -18.70 -11.34
N SER A 59 -1.76 -18.69 -10.04
CA SER A 59 -3.00 -18.06 -9.53
C SER A 59 -3.00 -16.56 -9.80
N TRP A 60 -1.83 -15.92 -9.74
CA TRP A 60 -1.70 -14.51 -10.09
C TRP A 60 -2.02 -14.24 -11.57
N ASP A 61 -1.55 -15.09 -12.47
CA ASP A 61 -1.87 -14.96 -13.90
C ASP A 61 -3.35 -15.21 -14.19
N GLN A 62 -3.98 -16.16 -13.48
CA GLN A 62 -5.44 -16.36 -13.54
C GLN A 62 -6.19 -15.11 -13.08
N MET A 63 -5.79 -14.52 -11.95
CA MET A 63 -6.39 -13.29 -11.43
C MET A 63 -6.27 -12.14 -12.44
N LYS A 64 -5.09 -11.97 -13.07
CA LYS A 64 -4.86 -10.97 -14.14
C LYS A 64 -5.71 -11.19 -15.39
N ARG A 65 -6.24 -12.39 -15.63
CA ARG A 65 -7.21 -12.69 -16.70
C ARG A 65 -8.67 -12.55 -16.27
N GLY A 66 -8.93 -12.14 -15.02
CA GLY A 66 -10.27 -12.00 -14.47
C GLY A 66 -10.92 -13.30 -14.02
N GLU A 67 -10.13 -14.37 -13.95
CA GLU A 67 -10.63 -15.66 -13.49
C GLU A 67 -10.92 -15.63 -11.99
N LYS A 68 -12.00 -16.28 -11.58
CA LYS A 68 -12.38 -16.37 -10.17
C LYS A 68 -11.55 -17.43 -9.48
N PHE A 69 -10.58 -16.98 -8.68
CA PHE A 69 -9.79 -17.86 -7.83
C PHE A 69 -10.45 -18.03 -6.46
N LYS A 70 -10.86 -19.27 -6.12
CA LYS A 70 -11.47 -19.61 -4.82
C LYS A 70 -10.70 -20.65 -4.01
N LYS A 71 -9.87 -21.44 -4.69
CA LYS A 71 -9.19 -22.60 -4.11
C LYS A 71 -7.69 -22.46 -4.29
N ILE A 72 -6.97 -22.66 -3.20
CA ILE A 72 -5.51 -22.63 -3.12
C ILE A 72 -5.03 -24.08 -3.10
N ARG A 73 -4.04 -24.40 -3.94
CA ARG A 73 -3.42 -25.72 -3.95
C ARG A 73 -2.35 -25.79 -2.85
N CYS A 74 -2.34 -26.88 -2.11
CA CYS A 74 -1.29 -27.14 -1.14
C CYS A 74 0.04 -27.42 -1.86
N PRO A 75 1.14 -26.73 -1.51
CA PRO A 75 2.45 -26.98 -2.15
C PRO A 75 2.96 -28.40 -1.89
N ASN A 76 2.67 -28.96 -0.71
CA ASN A 76 3.06 -30.34 -0.34
C ASN A 76 2.05 -31.42 -0.80
N GLY A 77 1.20 -31.13 -1.78
CA GLY A 77 0.31 -32.13 -2.39
C GLY A 77 -0.85 -32.62 -1.50
N LYS A 78 -1.17 -31.95 -0.39
CA LYS A 78 -2.28 -32.36 0.51
C LYS A 78 -3.67 -31.97 0.01
N GLY A 79 -3.83 -31.58 -1.26
CA GLY A 79 -5.10 -31.17 -1.88
C GLY A 79 -5.37 -29.66 -1.88
N GLU A 80 -6.60 -29.26 -2.16
CA GLU A 80 -7.04 -27.85 -2.28
C GLU A 80 -7.75 -27.34 -1.02
N PHE A 81 -7.60 -26.06 -0.68
CA PHE A 81 -8.28 -25.42 0.45
C PHE A 81 -8.73 -24.00 0.09
N THR A 82 -9.63 -23.42 0.88
CA THR A 82 -10.08 -22.02 0.71
C THR A 82 -9.34 -21.10 1.66
N LYS A 83 -9.32 -19.79 1.36
CA LYS A 83 -8.74 -18.79 2.25
C LYS A 83 -9.34 -18.81 3.67
N ALA A 84 -10.63 -19.13 3.79
CA ALA A 84 -11.30 -19.17 5.09
C ALA A 84 -10.82 -20.32 5.99
N GLN A 85 -10.18 -21.34 5.40
CA GLN A 85 -9.62 -22.49 6.11
C GLN A 85 -8.14 -22.31 6.44
N ALA A 86 -7.51 -21.20 6.04
CA ALA A 86 -6.07 -21.01 6.18
C ALA A 86 -5.76 -19.84 7.12
N ASP A 87 -4.65 -19.96 7.84
CA ASP A 87 -4.18 -18.89 8.70
C ASP A 87 -3.34 -17.91 7.89
N PHE A 88 -3.56 -16.62 8.14
CA PHE A 88 -2.68 -15.57 7.66
C PHE A 88 -1.36 -15.62 8.41
N VAL A 89 -0.25 -15.53 7.68
CA VAL A 89 1.10 -15.50 8.25
C VAL A 89 1.70 -14.11 8.14
N ARG A 90 1.77 -13.60 6.92
CA ARG A 90 2.41 -12.32 6.56
C ARG A 90 2.00 -11.86 5.17
N VAL A 91 2.59 -10.77 4.72
CA VAL A 91 2.43 -10.23 3.37
C VAL A 91 3.81 -10.21 2.69
N GLU A 92 3.88 -10.60 1.42
CA GLU A 92 5.12 -10.57 0.63
C GLU A 92 4.88 -9.93 -0.75
N PRO A 93 5.88 -9.26 -1.34
CA PRO A 93 5.77 -8.66 -2.67
C PRO A 93 5.82 -9.74 -3.76
N ILE A 94 4.99 -9.61 -4.79
CA ILE A 94 4.92 -10.57 -5.90
C ILE A 94 5.13 -9.93 -7.27
N GLU A 95 4.97 -8.62 -7.39
CA GLU A 95 5.09 -7.90 -8.67
C GLU A 95 5.30 -6.41 -8.43
N ILE A 96 6.09 -5.77 -9.30
CA ILE A 96 6.25 -4.31 -9.37
C ILE A 96 5.60 -3.80 -10.65
N ARG A 97 4.84 -2.71 -10.52
CA ARG A 97 4.36 -1.89 -11.65
C ARG A 97 5.25 -0.67 -11.77
N VAL A 98 5.81 -0.47 -12.96
CA VAL A 98 6.80 0.58 -13.22
C VAL A 98 6.17 1.77 -13.94
N ASP A 99 6.42 2.98 -13.44
CA ASP A 99 6.31 4.20 -14.24
C ASP A 99 7.70 4.60 -14.75
N CYS A 100 7.80 4.90 -16.04
CA CYS A 100 9.06 5.34 -16.64
C CYS A 100 8.76 6.40 -17.69
N LYS A 101 9.32 7.59 -17.46
CA LYS A 101 9.10 8.81 -18.26
C LYS A 101 9.60 8.66 -19.70
N ALA A 102 10.59 7.79 -19.94
CA ALA A 102 11.17 7.58 -21.27
C ALA A 102 10.39 6.61 -22.16
N CYS A 103 9.65 5.65 -21.59
CA CYS A 103 8.89 4.69 -22.42
C CYS A 103 7.43 5.10 -22.55
N LYS A 104 6.84 4.85 -23.73
CA LYS A 104 5.44 5.17 -24.03
C LYS A 104 4.40 4.27 -23.33
N VAL A 105 4.83 3.13 -22.80
CA VAL A 105 3.97 2.18 -22.06
C VAL A 105 3.84 2.65 -20.60
N LYS A 106 2.71 2.45 -19.90
CA LYS A 106 2.54 2.85 -18.48
C LYS A 106 1.78 1.78 -17.68
N GLY A 107 1.98 1.76 -16.37
CA GLY A 107 1.12 1.02 -15.43
C GLY A 107 1.16 -0.50 -15.61
N GLU A 108 -0.02 -1.12 -15.79
CA GLU A 108 -0.18 -2.58 -15.86
C GLU A 108 0.68 -3.21 -16.98
N ALA A 109 0.79 -2.54 -18.11
CA ALA A 109 1.59 -2.97 -19.25
C ALA A 109 3.12 -2.90 -19.02
N LYS A 110 3.55 -2.49 -17.81
CA LYS A 110 4.94 -2.51 -17.33
C LYS A 110 5.04 -3.25 -15.98
N ALA A 111 4.30 -4.34 -15.81
CA ALA A 111 4.56 -5.27 -14.71
C ALA A 111 5.88 -6.00 -14.90
N LYS A 112 6.60 -6.23 -13.80
CA LYS A 112 7.69 -7.19 -13.73
C LYS A 112 7.72 -7.87 -12.36
N SER A 113 8.35 -9.04 -12.30
CA SER A 113 8.83 -9.59 -11.02
C SER A 113 9.92 -8.68 -10.43
N LEU A 114 10.16 -8.81 -9.13
CA LEU A 114 11.24 -8.12 -8.45
C LEU A 114 12.58 -8.68 -8.92
N ASP A 115 13.50 -7.81 -9.34
CA ASP A 115 14.90 -8.16 -9.55
C ASP A 115 15.73 -7.99 -8.26
N GLU A 116 17.04 -8.24 -8.32
CA GLU A 116 17.92 -8.13 -7.14
C GLU A 116 17.88 -6.75 -6.51
N GLU A 117 17.92 -5.68 -7.32
CA GLU A 117 17.91 -4.29 -6.81
C GLU A 117 16.56 -3.93 -6.18
N ASP A 118 15.46 -4.42 -6.76
CA ASP A 118 14.13 -4.24 -6.17
C ASP A 118 14.01 -4.94 -4.82
N TRP A 119 14.54 -6.17 -4.70
CA TRP A 119 14.55 -6.91 -3.43
C TRP A 119 15.44 -6.25 -2.39
N GLU A 120 16.64 -5.81 -2.77
CA GLU A 120 17.54 -5.06 -1.87
C GLU A 120 16.85 -3.79 -1.36
N LEU A 121 16.19 -3.02 -2.25
CA LEU A 121 15.43 -1.83 -1.86
C LEU A 121 14.27 -2.18 -0.93
N TYR A 122 13.44 -3.17 -1.29
CA TYR A 122 12.29 -3.61 -0.48
C TYR A 122 12.73 -4.01 0.93
N ILE A 123 13.73 -4.87 1.06
CA ILE A 123 14.26 -5.34 2.35
C ILE A 123 14.87 -4.19 3.16
N SER A 124 15.58 -3.27 2.51
CA SER A 124 16.15 -2.09 3.18
C SER A 124 15.10 -1.12 3.74
N ILE A 125 13.85 -1.19 3.26
CA ILE A 125 12.73 -0.34 3.67
C ILE A 125 11.81 -1.07 4.63
N GLU A 126 11.24 -2.20 4.20
CA GLU A 126 10.24 -2.98 4.94
C GLU A 126 10.86 -3.89 6.00
N GLY A 127 12.17 -4.16 5.91
CA GLY A 127 12.88 -5.12 6.76
C GLY A 127 12.85 -6.55 6.21
N GLY A 128 13.47 -7.45 6.97
CA GLY A 128 13.40 -8.89 6.74
C GLY A 128 11.99 -9.44 7.01
N PRO A 129 11.68 -10.64 6.49
CA PRO A 129 10.36 -11.21 6.59
C PRO A 129 10.03 -11.51 8.07
N THR A 130 8.80 -11.18 8.46
CA THR A 130 8.26 -11.46 9.79
C THR A 130 6.91 -12.15 9.66
N LYS A 131 6.58 -13.02 10.61
CA LYS A 131 5.24 -13.61 10.73
C LYS A 131 4.51 -13.01 11.92
N VAL A 132 3.19 -12.93 11.80
CA VAL A 132 2.33 -12.55 12.91
C VAL A 132 2.14 -13.76 13.83
N ILE A 133 2.46 -13.57 15.10
CA ILE A 133 2.15 -14.52 16.18
C ILE A 133 1.10 -13.93 17.10
N HIS A 134 0.22 -14.78 17.61
CA HIS A 134 -0.79 -14.42 18.59
C HIS A 134 -0.34 -14.93 19.96
N GLU A 135 -0.08 -14.01 20.88
CA GLU A 135 0.34 -14.29 22.24
C GLU A 135 -0.82 -14.01 23.20
N GLY A 136 -1.61 -15.05 23.47
CA GLY A 136 -2.56 -15.10 24.58
C GLY A 136 -3.75 -16.01 24.32
N GLU A 137 -4.58 -16.13 25.34
CA GLU A 137 -5.62 -17.16 25.44
C GLU A 137 -6.94 -16.75 24.76
N ASP A 138 -7.16 -15.45 24.55
CA ASP A 138 -8.39 -14.91 23.96
C ASP A 138 -8.18 -14.23 22.61
N GLU A 139 -9.25 -14.02 21.83
CA GLU A 139 -9.17 -13.41 20.49
C GLU A 139 -8.68 -11.94 20.46
N TRP A 140 -8.51 -11.32 21.64
CA TRP A 140 -8.09 -9.93 21.83
C TRP A 140 -6.69 -9.80 22.42
N SER A 141 -5.98 -10.92 22.57
CA SER A 141 -4.63 -10.97 23.11
C SER A 141 -3.62 -10.34 22.14
N GLU A 142 -2.37 -10.19 22.56
CA GLU A 142 -1.40 -9.39 21.81
C GLU A 142 -0.94 -10.11 20.54
N TYR A 143 -0.75 -9.33 19.48
CA TYR A 143 -0.14 -9.81 18.24
C TYR A 143 1.24 -9.20 18.10
N LYS A 144 2.25 -10.04 17.83
CA LYS A 144 3.63 -9.62 17.65
C LYS A 144 4.15 -10.08 16.29
N PHE A 145 5.20 -9.40 15.83
CA PHE A 145 5.95 -9.79 14.64
C PHE A 145 7.19 -10.55 15.09
N GLU A 146 7.34 -11.78 14.58
CA GLU A 146 8.52 -12.61 14.81
C GLU A 146 9.29 -12.75 13.49
N PRO A 147 10.61 -12.49 13.46
CA PRO A 147 11.45 -12.74 12.30
C PRO A 147 11.32 -14.18 11.78
N VAL A 148 11.41 -14.34 10.46
CA VAL A 148 11.53 -15.65 9.81
C VAL A 148 12.77 -15.67 8.91
N GLU A 149 13.28 -16.87 8.64
CA GLU A 149 14.58 -17.04 7.97
C GLU A 149 14.53 -16.73 6.46
N ARG A 150 13.34 -16.73 5.85
CA ARG A 150 13.21 -16.63 4.39
C ARG A 150 11.89 -16.02 3.93
N PHE A 151 11.94 -15.45 2.73
CA PHE A 151 10.75 -15.17 1.92
C PHE A 151 10.25 -16.47 1.27
N LEU A 152 9.03 -16.47 0.72
CA LEU A 152 8.60 -17.56 -0.15
C LEU A 152 9.24 -17.48 -1.54
N ASP A 153 9.61 -16.29 -1.99
CA ASP A 153 10.37 -16.10 -3.22
C ASP A 153 11.84 -16.51 -3.04
N ASP A 154 12.35 -17.32 -3.98
CA ASP A 154 13.72 -17.84 -3.93
C ASP A 154 14.77 -16.74 -4.14
N LEU A 155 14.50 -15.76 -5.02
CA LEU A 155 15.41 -14.65 -5.26
C LEU A 155 15.43 -13.72 -4.05
N GLY A 156 14.26 -13.37 -3.52
CA GLY A 156 14.13 -12.58 -2.30
C GLY A 156 14.86 -13.21 -1.11
N THR A 157 14.77 -14.54 -0.97
CA THR A 157 15.53 -15.27 0.04
C THR A 157 17.04 -15.17 -0.17
N LYS A 158 17.53 -15.37 -1.40
CA LYS A 158 18.97 -15.25 -1.71
C LYS A 158 19.49 -13.84 -1.42
N VAL A 159 18.76 -12.81 -1.83
CA VAL A 159 19.10 -11.41 -1.57
C VAL A 159 19.12 -11.13 -0.08
N TYR A 160 18.10 -11.56 0.67
CA TYR A 160 18.04 -11.39 2.12
C TYR A 160 19.26 -12.01 2.82
N GLN A 161 19.61 -13.25 2.49
CA GLN A 161 20.76 -13.94 3.08
C GLN A 161 22.09 -13.25 2.75
N LYS A 162 22.26 -12.75 1.51
CA LYS A 162 23.40 -11.93 1.11
C LYS A 162 23.50 -10.64 1.95
N MET A 163 22.37 -9.97 2.20
CA MET A 163 22.33 -8.75 3.03
C MET A 163 22.65 -9.04 4.50
N LEU A 164 22.10 -10.12 5.08
CA LEU A 164 22.43 -10.57 6.44
C LEU A 164 23.93 -10.81 6.61
N GLN A 165 24.53 -11.55 5.67
CA GLN A 165 25.96 -11.82 5.66
C GLN A 165 26.79 -10.53 5.51
N HIS A 166 26.41 -9.66 4.57
CA HIS A 166 27.13 -8.42 4.31
C HIS A 166 27.14 -7.48 5.53
N TRP A 167 26.04 -7.37 6.25
CA TRP A 167 25.91 -6.52 7.44
C TRP A 167 26.26 -7.22 8.74
N SER A 168 26.51 -8.54 8.72
CA SER A 168 26.78 -9.35 9.91
C SER A 168 25.69 -9.21 10.98
N VAL A 169 24.44 -9.35 10.57
CA VAL A 169 23.25 -9.29 11.45
C VAL A 169 22.37 -10.52 11.25
N ASP A 170 21.62 -10.89 12.29
CA ASP A 170 20.66 -12.02 12.21
C ASP A 170 19.30 -11.61 11.63
N TYR A 171 19.00 -10.31 11.65
CA TYR A 171 17.75 -9.75 11.14
C TYR A 171 17.95 -8.30 10.67
N ILE A 172 17.22 -7.93 9.62
CA ILE A 172 17.17 -6.56 9.11
C ILE A 172 15.87 -5.90 9.59
N PRO A 173 15.90 -4.90 10.49
CA PRO A 173 14.68 -4.20 10.90
C PRO A 173 14.15 -3.29 9.78
N PRO A 174 12.87 -2.92 9.81
CA PRO A 174 12.34 -1.88 8.93
C PRO A 174 13.12 -0.57 9.11
N LYS A 175 13.27 0.18 8.02
CA LYS A 175 14.01 1.46 7.99
C LYS A 175 13.48 2.43 9.05
N GLU A 176 14.28 3.34 9.58
CA GLU A 176 13.70 4.34 10.50
C GLU A 176 12.75 5.32 9.77
N VAL A 177 11.65 5.67 10.44
CA VAL A 177 10.72 6.71 9.95
C VAL A 177 11.26 8.08 10.36
N PRO A 178 11.62 8.97 9.41
CA PRO A 178 12.42 10.17 9.69
C PRO A 178 11.67 11.26 10.47
N TYR A 179 10.33 11.31 10.34
CA TYR A 179 9.51 12.34 10.96
C TYR A 179 8.38 11.76 11.80
N TRP A 180 7.63 12.65 12.46
CA TRP A 180 6.52 12.27 13.33
C TRP A 180 5.46 11.42 12.60
N TYR A 181 4.99 10.39 13.30
CA TYR A 181 3.83 9.58 12.95
C TYR A 181 3.16 9.07 14.24
N PRO A 182 1.87 8.69 14.21
CA PRO A 182 1.12 8.35 15.43
C PRO A 182 1.47 6.94 15.94
N LYS A 183 2.52 6.84 16.77
CA LYS A 183 2.99 5.58 17.37
C LYS A 183 2.09 5.04 18.48
N ASP A 184 1.30 5.90 19.09
CA ASP A 184 0.53 5.68 20.33
C ASP A 184 -0.97 5.47 20.10
N VAL A 185 -1.43 5.52 18.85
CA VAL A 185 -2.85 5.39 18.50
C VAL A 185 -3.19 3.91 18.25
N LYS A 186 -3.64 3.23 19.31
CA LYS A 186 -4.09 1.83 19.28
C LYS A 186 -5.46 1.70 18.61
N PHE A 187 -5.67 0.60 17.88
CA PHE A 187 -6.98 0.25 17.33
C PHE A 187 -7.97 -0.07 18.45
N PRO A 188 -9.20 0.47 18.41
CA PRO A 188 -10.24 0.08 19.37
C PRO A 188 -10.65 -1.38 19.13
N LYS A 189 -11.05 -2.07 20.19
CA LYS A 189 -11.66 -3.42 20.08
C LYS A 189 -13.07 -3.27 19.47
N GLY A 190 -13.38 -4.05 18.44
CA GLY A 190 -14.70 -4.00 17.79
C GLY A 190 -14.83 -4.91 16.57
N TYR A 191 -16.05 -5.02 16.04
CA TYR A 191 -16.38 -5.90 14.91
C TYR A 191 -15.48 -5.66 13.68
N ASN A 192 -15.32 -4.40 13.27
CA ASN A 192 -14.53 -4.03 12.10
C ASN A 192 -13.00 -4.11 12.33
N THR A 193 -12.54 -4.17 13.58
CA THR A 193 -11.10 -4.17 13.92
C THR A 193 -10.55 -5.57 14.19
N ARG A 194 -11.41 -6.58 14.37
CA ARG A 194 -11.02 -7.99 14.49
C ARG A 194 -10.09 -8.47 13.38
N GLN A 195 -10.41 -8.09 12.14
CA GLN A 195 -9.68 -8.57 10.96
C GLN A 195 -8.28 -7.90 10.83
N PRO A 196 -8.11 -6.59 11.05
CA PRO A 196 -6.80 -5.97 11.26
C PRO A 196 -5.98 -6.60 12.40
N LEU A 197 -6.60 -6.79 13.57
CA LEU A 197 -5.90 -7.32 14.75
C LEU A 197 -5.31 -8.71 14.47
N LYS A 198 -6.09 -9.62 13.86
CA LYS A 198 -5.63 -10.95 13.42
C LYS A 198 -4.45 -10.93 12.43
N ARG A 199 -4.10 -9.76 11.89
CA ARG A 199 -2.97 -9.55 10.98
C ARG A 199 -1.85 -8.73 11.60
N GLY A 200 -1.81 -8.61 12.93
CA GLY A 200 -0.78 -7.87 13.64
C GLY A 200 -0.95 -6.35 13.58
N ILE A 201 -2.06 -5.84 13.03
CA ILE A 201 -2.36 -4.41 12.97
C ILE A 201 -3.09 -4.03 14.26
N THR A 202 -2.32 -3.60 15.25
CA THR A 202 -2.79 -3.14 16.57
C THR A 202 -2.76 -1.61 16.70
N TYR A 203 -2.03 -0.90 15.84
CA TYR A 203 -1.92 0.56 15.81
C TYR A 203 -2.26 1.15 14.44
N SER A 204 -2.72 2.40 14.39
CA SER A 204 -3.15 3.05 13.14
C SER A 204 -2.06 3.12 12.08
N TYR A 205 -0.80 3.32 12.49
CA TYR A 205 0.32 3.43 11.55
C TYR A 205 0.64 2.11 10.83
N GLN A 206 0.24 0.96 11.40
CA GLN A 206 0.44 -0.37 10.81
C GLN A 206 -0.54 -0.66 9.66
N MET A 207 -1.45 0.25 9.37
CA MET A 207 -2.33 0.17 8.20
C MET A 207 -1.62 0.55 6.89
N PHE A 208 -0.34 0.90 6.94
CA PHE A 208 0.46 1.33 5.80
C PHE A 208 1.66 0.39 5.68
N SER A 209 2.14 0.16 4.45
CA SER A 209 3.48 -0.39 4.26
C SER A 209 4.50 0.57 4.87
N HIS A 210 5.65 0.06 5.25
CA HIS A 210 6.69 0.88 5.86
C HIS A 210 7.18 1.98 4.91
N ARG A 211 7.27 1.66 3.61
CA ARG A 211 7.52 2.60 2.52
C ARG A 211 6.53 3.76 2.52
N ASN A 212 5.23 3.46 2.58
CA ASN A 212 4.19 4.49 2.58
C ASN A 212 4.11 5.24 3.91
N LEU A 213 4.40 4.61 5.04
CA LEU A 213 4.50 5.29 6.34
C LEU A 213 5.61 6.34 6.35
N ILE A 214 6.79 6.00 5.81
CA ILE A 214 7.91 6.95 5.65
C ILE A 214 7.48 8.11 4.77
N ALA A 215 6.93 7.84 3.59
CA ALA A 215 6.47 8.87 2.66
C ALA A 215 5.40 9.79 3.27
N LEU A 216 4.47 9.23 4.05
CA LEU A 216 3.45 9.99 4.77
C LEU A 216 4.05 10.88 5.86
N SER A 217 5.05 10.38 6.61
CA SER A 217 5.73 11.17 7.65
C SER A 217 6.44 12.39 7.05
N ILE A 218 7.12 12.22 5.91
CA ILE A 218 7.79 13.27 5.16
C ILE A 218 6.76 14.30 4.67
N LEU A 219 5.73 13.85 3.96
CA LEU A 219 4.68 14.75 3.46
C LEU A 219 4.04 15.56 4.59
N TRP A 220 3.70 14.91 5.71
CA TRP A 220 3.09 15.57 6.86
C TRP A 220 4.02 16.62 7.48
N HIS A 221 5.31 16.31 7.62
CA HIS A 221 6.32 17.25 8.12
C HIS A 221 6.34 18.54 7.29
N TYR A 222 6.48 18.41 5.97
CA TYR A 222 6.53 19.57 5.08
C TYR A 222 5.21 20.34 5.02
N ILE A 223 4.07 19.65 5.06
CA ILE A 223 2.74 20.29 5.12
C ILE A 223 2.60 21.09 6.42
N LYS A 224 3.04 20.55 7.56
CA LYS A 224 2.98 21.23 8.86
C LYS A 224 3.83 22.50 8.87
N GLY A 225 4.96 22.51 8.16
CA GLY A 225 5.86 23.66 8.03
C GLY A 225 5.37 24.80 7.12
N ILE A 226 4.18 24.69 6.51
CA ILE A 226 3.61 25.77 5.69
C ILE A 226 3.15 26.93 6.60
N GLU A 227 3.69 28.13 6.36
CA GLU A 227 3.35 29.36 7.11
C GLU A 227 1.90 29.80 6.88
N ASP A 228 1.46 29.91 5.61
CA ASP A 228 0.08 30.25 5.24
C ASP A 228 -0.89 29.17 5.73
N GLU A 229 -1.65 29.50 6.77
CA GLU A 229 -2.63 28.62 7.39
C GLU A 229 -3.70 28.10 6.42
N LYS A 230 -4.23 28.97 5.55
CA LYS A 230 -5.27 28.58 4.58
C LYS A 230 -4.70 27.60 3.56
N LEU A 231 -3.45 27.79 3.17
CA LEU A 231 -2.78 26.85 2.27
C LEU A 231 -2.48 25.53 2.99
N ARG A 232 -1.96 25.60 4.22
CA ARG A 232 -1.69 24.44 5.07
C ARG A 232 -2.91 23.56 5.24
N ASP A 233 -4.07 24.15 5.53
CA ASP A 233 -5.31 23.39 5.72
C ASP A 233 -5.82 22.75 4.42
N LYS A 234 -5.66 23.40 3.26
CA LYS A 234 -5.94 22.79 1.96
C LYS A 234 -5.04 21.58 1.69
N MET A 235 -3.76 21.67 2.05
CA MET A 235 -2.83 20.53 1.93
C MET A 235 -3.16 19.41 2.91
N ARG A 236 -3.53 19.74 4.16
CA ARG A 236 -4.00 18.76 5.15
C ARG A 236 -5.28 18.07 4.71
N PHE A 237 -6.21 18.80 4.10
CA PHE A 237 -7.44 18.23 3.53
C PHE A 237 -7.11 17.23 2.40
N ALA A 238 -6.19 17.59 1.50
CA ALA A 238 -5.72 16.65 0.48
C ALA A 238 -5.01 15.44 1.13
N PHE A 239 -4.19 15.65 2.14
CA PHE A 239 -3.40 14.61 2.80
C PHE A 239 -4.32 13.58 3.47
N THR A 240 -5.26 14.04 4.28
CA THR A 240 -6.25 13.18 4.95
C THR A 240 -7.12 12.45 3.94
N GLY A 241 -7.51 13.12 2.84
CA GLY A 241 -8.31 12.54 1.75
C GLY A 241 -7.60 11.47 0.92
N MET A 242 -6.28 11.27 1.07
CA MET A 242 -5.53 10.20 0.40
C MET A 242 -5.19 9.01 1.30
N LEU A 243 -5.31 9.11 2.63
CA LEU A 243 -4.82 8.07 3.56
C LEU A 243 -5.34 6.67 3.22
N PHE A 244 -6.63 6.52 2.94
CA PHE A 244 -7.18 5.22 2.56
C PHE A 244 -6.65 4.70 1.21
N TYR A 245 -6.27 5.56 0.28
CA TYR A 245 -5.73 5.18 -1.03
C TYR A 245 -4.28 4.67 -0.97
N VAL A 246 -3.55 4.99 0.09
CA VAL A 246 -2.15 4.55 0.29
C VAL A 246 -2.01 3.53 1.43
N SER A 247 -3.14 3.15 2.04
CA SER A 247 -3.19 2.10 3.07
C SER A 247 -3.22 0.69 2.47
N LEU A 248 -2.92 -0.32 3.30
CA LEU A 248 -3.05 -1.74 3.00
C LEU A 248 -4.50 -2.20 2.73
N MET A 249 -5.49 -1.32 2.92
CA MET A 249 -6.89 -1.56 2.50
C MET A 249 -7.07 -1.45 0.99
N ARG A 250 -6.11 -0.84 0.28
CA ARG A 250 -6.17 -0.69 -1.16
C ARG A 250 -5.99 -2.05 -1.82
N ARG A 251 -7.09 -2.58 -2.32
CA ARG A 251 -7.14 -3.86 -3.01
C ARG A 251 -6.74 -3.74 -4.47
N TRP A 252 -6.02 -4.73 -4.97
CA TRP A 252 -5.95 -4.96 -6.40
C TRP A 252 -7.31 -5.51 -6.90
N VAL A 253 -7.77 -5.05 -8.07
CA VAL A 253 -8.98 -5.54 -8.73
C VAL A 253 -8.72 -5.72 -10.21
N TYR A 254 -9.24 -6.81 -10.77
CA TYR A 254 -9.35 -6.99 -12.22
C TYR A 254 -10.48 -6.08 -12.73
N SER A 255 -10.17 -4.81 -12.99
CA SER A 255 -11.05 -3.86 -13.69
C SER A 255 -10.33 -2.51 -13.88
N ASN A 256 -10.84 -1.68 -14.79
CA ASN A 256 -10.43 -0.27 -14.94
C ASN A 256 -10.80 0.64 -13.74
N VAL A 257 -11.46 0.10 -12.71
CA VAL A 257 -11.79 0.85 -11.50
C VAL A 257 -10.59 0.79 -10.57
N ALA A 258 -9.95 1.94 -10.34
CA ALA A 258 -8.85 2.10 -9.39
C ALA A 258 -9.18 1.37 -8.08
N GLY A 259 -8.23 0.62 -7.52
CA GLY A 259 -8.41 -0.12 -6.27
C GLY A 259 -8.95 0.75 -5.14
N VAL A 260 -10.28 0.75 -4.95
CA VAL A 260 -10.92 1.50 -3.87
C VAL A 260 -11.06 0.58 -2.67
N PRO A 261 -10.70 1.05 -1.47
CA PRO A 261 -11.01 0.36 -0.23
C PRO A 261 -12.51 0.07 -0.10
N LEU A 262 -12.85 -1.04 0.56
CA LEU A 262 -14.25 -1.37 0.84
C LEU A 262 -14.83 -0.38 1.85
N LYS A 263 -15.79 0.43 1.39
CA LYS A 263 -16.45 1.47 2.19
C LYS A 263 -17.07 0.88 3.46
N GLY A 264 -16.92 1.58 4.59
CA GLY A 264 -17.49 1.17 5.87
C GLY A 264 -16.78 0.00 6.55
N THR A 265 -15.60 -0.41 6.07
CA THR A 265 -14.81 -1.51 6.62
C THR A 265 -13.36 -1.09 6.84
N LEU A 266 -12.62 -1.86 7.65
CA LEU A 266 -11.15 -1.78 7.75
C LEU A 266 -10.52 -3.03 7.12
N PHE A 267 -11.12 -3.47 6.02
CA PHE A 267 -10.75 -4.72 5.36
C PHE A 267 -9.36 -4.61 4.72
N ILE A 268 -8.43 -5.46 5.17
CA ILE A 268 -7.14 -5.65 4.49
C ILE A 268 -7.34 -6.70 3.40
N ALA A 269 -6.93 -6.36 2.18
CA ALA A 269 -7.09 -7.23 1.02
C ALA A 269 -6.05 -8.35 1.00
N SER A 270 -6.41 -9.50 0.43
CA SER A 270 -5.47 -10.62 0.24
C SER A 270 -4.50 -10.41 -0.91
N VAL A 271 -4.83 -9.47 -1.80
CA VAL A 271 -3.93 -8.92 -2.82
C VAL A 271 -4.01 -7.41 -2.69
N ILE A 272 -2.93 -6.80 -2.24
CA ILE A 272 -2.83 -5.38 -1.90
C ILE A 272 -2.11 -4.69 -3.05
N GLN A 273 -2.61 -3.52 -3.44
CA GLN A 273 -1.91 -2.63 -4.36
C GLN A 273 -1.27 -1.50 -3.56
N ASP A 274 -0.02 -1.71 -3.16
CA ASP A 274 0.77 -0.75 -2.39
C ASP A 274 1.36 0.32 -3.31
N VAL A 275 0.80 1.51 -3.28
CA VAL A 275 1.04 2.55 -4.31
C VAL A 275 2.12 3.54 -3.92
N ASN A 276 2.65 4.28 -4.91
CA ASN A 276 3.49 5.43 -4.67
C ASN A 276 2.70 6.58 -4.02
N THR A 277 3.01 6.91 -2.77
CA THR A 277 2.31 7.95 -2.01
C THR A 277 2.39 9.33 -2.68
N LEU A 278 3.53 9.70 -3.28
CA LEU A 278 3.69 11.01 -3.90
C LEU A 278 2.76 11.19 -5.10
N GLU A 279 2.66 10.16 -5.95
CA GLU A 279 1.75 10.13 -7.10
C GLU A 279 0.28 10.21 -6.69
N ILE A 280 -0.10 9.54 -5.60
CA ILE A 280 -1.48 9.65 -5.07
C ILE A 280 -1.76 11.04 -4.51
N PHE A 281 -0.77 11.68 -3.89
CA PHE A 281 -0.93 13.05 -3.41
C PHE A 281 -1.06 14.05 -4.57
N ASP A 282 -0.26 13.90 -5.63
CA ASP A 282 -0.39 14.63 -6.89
C ASP A 282 -1.81 14.49 -7.49
N PHE A 283 -2.31 13.26 -7.57
CA PHE A 283 -3.67 12.98 -8.00
C PHE A 283 -4.71 13.66 -7.10
N LYS A 284 -4.54 13.59 -5.77
CA LYS A 284 -5.48 14.16 -4.80
C LYS A 284 -5.53 15.69 -4.86
N ILE A 285 -4.38 16.35 -5.01
CA ILE A 285 -4.33 17.81 -5.22
C ILE A 285 -5.12 18.20 -6.47
N ASN A 286 -4.96 17.46 -7.57
CA ASN A 286 -5.72 17.70 -8.79
C ASN A 286 -7.22 17.46 -8.61
N GLN A 287 -7.64 16.45 -7.85
CA GLN A 287 -9.05 16.24 -7.50
C GLN A 287 -9.63 17.41 -6.70
N VAL A 288 -8.93 17.88 -5.66
CA VAL A 288 -9.35 19.03 -4.84
C VAL A 288 -9.47 20.29 -5.71
N LEU A 289 -8.52 20.53 -6.60
CA LEU A 289 -8.56 21.66 -7.54
C LEU A 289 -9.77 21.61 -8.47
N ARG A 290 -10.14 20.44 -8.99
CA ARG A 290 -11.34 20.27 -9.83
C ARG A 290 -12.60 20.59 -9.03
N GLY A 291 -12.76 20.01 -7.84
CA GLY A 291 -13.92 20.28 -6.98
C GLY A 291 -14.04 21.76 -6.59
N LEU A 292 -12.92 22.43 -6.29
CA LEU A 292 -12.92 23.88 -5.99
C LEU A 292 -13.38 24.72 -7.19
N ARG A 293 -12.99 24.36 -8.42
CA ARG A 293 -13.43 25.07 -9.64
C ARG A 293 -14.94 24.92 -9.84
N GLU A 294 -15.47 23.71 -9.67
CA GLU A 294 -16.90 23.44 -9.77
C GLU A 294 -17.70 24.25 -8.73
N LEU A 295 -17.25 24.30 -7.47
CA LEU A 295 -17.90 25.11 -6.43
C LEU A 295 -17.88 26.62 -6.72
N LEU A 296 -16.82 27.14 -7.34
CA LEU A 296 -16.73 28.55 -7.72
C LEU A 296 -17.68 28.90 -8.87
N THR A 297 -17.85 27.99 -9.83
CA THR A 297 -18.87 28.17 -10.89
C THR A 297 -20.30 28.22 -10.34
N PHE A 298 -20.58 27.51 -9.24
CA PHE A 298 -21.87 27.62 -8.56
C PHE A 298 -22.09 28.98 -7.89
N LYS A 299 -21.05 29.65 -7.37
CA LYS A 299 -21.17 31.00 -6.80
C LYS A 299 -21.39 32.08 -7.84
N GLY A 300 -20.90 31.91 -9.07
CA GLY A 300 -21.15 32.83 -10.19
C GLY A 300 -22.58 32.77 -10.74
N ASN A 301 -23.27 31.64 -10.56
CA ASN A 301 -24.68 31.42 -10.97
C ASN A 301 -25.65 31.28 -9.78
N GLY A 302 -25.22 31.72 -8.60
CA GLY A 302 -25.94 31.59 -7.33
C GLY A 302 -27.27 32.34 -7.23
N SER A 303 -27.68 33.06 -8.28
CA SER A 303 -28.97 33.77 -8.33
C SER A 303 -30.14 32.93 -8.83
N VAL A 304 -29.98 31.67 -9.25
CA VAL A 304 -31.07 30.95 -9.96
C VAL A 304 -31.45 29.56 -9.40
N PHE A 305 -30.67 28.96 -8.49
CA PHE A 305 -30.91 27.55 -8.12
C PHE A 305 -31.82 27.27 -6.91
N PHE A 306 -32.41 28.29 -6.27
CA PHE A 306 -33.41 28.06 -5.20
C PHE A 306 -34.88 28.21 -5.63
N ALA A 307 -35.17 28.58 -6.88
CA ALA A 307 -36.54 28.83 -7.33
C ALA A 307 -37.27 27.62 -7.94
N LYS A 308 -36.62 26.45 -8.10
CA LYS A 308 -37.20 25.32 -8.88
C LYS A 308 -37.54 24.06 -8.11
N VAL A 309 -37.50 24.09 -6.77
CA VAL A 309 -37.89 22.94 -5.92
C VAL A 309 -39.25 23.15 -5.23
N ILE A 310 -39.89 24.32 -5.39
CA ILE A 310 -41.19 24.61 -4.73
C ILE A 310 -42.39 24.56 -5.70
N SER A 311 -42.21 24.52 -7.02
CA SER A 311 -43.35 24.70 -7.95
C SER A 311 -43.91 23.43 -8.61
N ASN A 312 -43.54 22.22 -8.18
CA ASN A 312 -44.20 21.00 -8.69
C ASN A 312 -44.87 20.20 -7.56
N LYS A 313 -46.11 20.62 -7.26
CA LYS A 313 -47.23 19.81 -6.78
C LYS A 313 -48.50 20.37 -7.44
N PRO A 314 -49.53 19.55 -7.71
CA PRO A 314 -49.56 18.13 -8.05
C PRO A 314 -49.44 17.88 -9.56
#